data_AF-X1QFQ0-F1
#
_entry.id   AF-X1QFQ0-F1
#
_cell.length_a   1.000
_cell.length_b   1.000
_cell.length_c   1.000
_cell.angle_alpha   90.00
_cell.angle_beta   90.00
_cell.angle_gamma   90.00
#
_symmetry.space_group_name_H-M   'P 1'
#
loop_
_entity.id
_entity.type
_entity.pdbx_description
1 polymer ?
#
loop_
_entity_poly.entity_id
_entity_poly.type
_entity_poly.pdbx_seq_one_letter_code
_entity_poly.pdbx_strand_id
1 'polypeptide(L)' 'EEEKVGAAAPKPKRDPATLKNTNDLLKACNQDFKMQPKQVYAELNISGPKEIADPAEAYQRIAAVRG' A
#
# COMPACT_ATOMS: atom_id res chain seq x y z
N GLU A 1 11.74 -9.44 -29.52
CA GLU A 1 11.90 -10.28 -28.32
C GLU A 1 10.77 -9.96 -27.34
N GLU A 2 9.84 -10.90 -27.12
CA GLU A 2 9.89 -11.94 -26.05
C GLU A 2 9.34 -11.39 -24.71
N GLU A 3 8.10 -11.76 -24.34
CA GLU A 3 7.78 -12.82 -23.35
C GLU A 3 7.72 -12.24 -21.93
N LYS A 4 6.87 -12.62 -20.97
CA LYS A 4 5.71 -13.51 -20.81
C LYS A 4 5.23 -13.27 -19.37
N VAL A 5 3.92 -13.42 -19.15
CA VAL A 5 3.31 -14.02 -17.94
C VAL A 5 3.47 -13.31 -16.58
N GLY A 6 2.31 -13.01 -15.99
CA GLY A 6 2.13 -12.90 -14.56
C GLY A 6 0.92 -12.04 -14.29
N ALA A 7 -0.13 -12.60 -13.67
CA ALA A 7 -1.31 -11.86 -13.24
C ALA A 7 -0.87 -10.53 -12.63
N ALA A 8 -1.07 -9.42 -13.35
CA ALA A 8 -0.59 -8.13 -12.93
C ALA A 8 -1.43 -7.72 -11.72
N ALA A 9 -0.90 -7.99 -10.53
CA ALA A 9 -1.38 -7.39 -9.31
C ALA A 9 -1.54 -5.89 -9.63
N PRO A 10 -2.75 -5.35 -9.47
CA PRO A 10 -3.11 -4.04 -9.99
C PRO A 10 -2.07 -3.05 -9.50
N LYS A 11 -1.36 -2.45 -10.48
CA LYS A 11 -0.24 -1.56 -10.16
C LYS A 11 -0.76 -0.51 -9.19
N PRO A 12 -0.11 -0.35 -8.03
CA PRO A 12 -0.48 0.72 -7.12
C PRO A 12 -0.46 2.03 -7.92
N LYS A 13 -1.53 2.83 -7.85
CA LYS A 13 -1.64 4.10 -8.60
C LYS A 13 -0.49 5.07 -8.32
N ARG A 14 0.23 4.84 -7.22
CA ARG A 14 1.36 5.64 -6.75
C ARG A 14 2.59 4.77 -6.53
N ASP A 15 3.76 5.33 -6.79
CA ASP A 15 5.03 4.66 -6.53
C ASP A 15 5.25 4.43 -5.02
N PRO A 16 5.30 3.17 -4.55
CA PRO A 16 5.47 2.87 -3.13
C PRO A 16 6.84 3.34 -2.61
N ALA A 17 7.85 3.44 -3.47
CA ALA A 17 9.17 3.97 -3.13
C ALA A 17 9.16 5.46 -2.72
N THR A 18 8.08 6.19 -3.00
CA THR A 18 7.91 7.58 -2.53
C THR A 18 7.49 7.65 -1.06
N LEU A 19 6.95 6.57 -0.51
CA LEU A 19 6.45 6.49 0.85
C LEU A 19 7.60 6.20 1.81
N LYS A 20 8.22 7.26 2.35
CA LYS A 20 9.36 7.12 3.29
C LYS A 20 8.94 7.01 4.75
N ASN A 21 7.70 7.39 5.05
CA ASN A 21 7.17 7.46 6.41
C ASN A 21 5.74 6.95 6.45
N THR A 22 5.32 6.45 7.61
CA THR A 22 3.96 5.98 7.84
C THR A 22 2.90 7.04 7.51
N ASN A 23 3.16 8.31 7.80
CA ASN A 23 2.23 9.39 7.47
C ASN A 23 2.02 9.54 5.95
N ASP A 24 3.07 9.31 5.16
CA ASP A 24 2.99 9.39 3.70
C ASP A 24 2.16 8.22 3.13
N LEU A 25 2.40 7.00 3.64
CA LEU A 25 1.58 5.82 3.37
C LEU A 25 0.09 6.08 3.66
N LEU A 26 -0.21 6.62 4.84
CA LEU A 26 -1.59 6.86 5.26
C LEU A 26 -2.28 7.88 4.36
N LYS A 27 -1.59 8.96 3.99
CA LYS A 27 -2.08 9.95 3.02
C LYS A 27 -2.28 9.33 1.65
N ALA A 28 -1.34 8.53 1.17
CA ALA A 28 -1.44 7.81 -0.09
C ALA A 28 -2.67 6.90 -0.11
N CYS A 29 -2.83 6.07 0.92
CA CYS A 29 -3.99 5.19 1.04
C CYS A 29 -5.31 5.96 1.09
N ASN A 30 -5.33 7.12 1.74
CA ASN A 30 -6.51 7.97 1.76
C ASN A 30 -6.80 8.63 0.41
N GLN A 31 -5.77 9.01 -0.36
CA GLN A 31 -5.97 9.62 -1.67
C GLN A 31 -6.36 8.60 -2.74
N ASP A 32 -5.68 7.46 -2.79
CA ASP A 32 -5.87 6.41 -3.80
C ASP A 32 -7.06 5.50 -3.50
N PHE A 33 -7.16 5.02 -2.26
CA PHE A 33 -8.17 4.03 -1.85
C PHE A 33 -9.30 4.64 -1.00
N LYS A 34 -9.26 5.95 -0.71
CA LYS A 34 -10.22 6.64 0.19
C LYS A 34 -10.31 5.99 1.58
N MET A 35 -9.24 5.32 2.00
CA MET A 35 -9.19 4.63 3.28
C MET A 35 -8.78 5.56 4.42
N GLN A 36 -9.41 5.38 5.58
CA GLN A 36 -8.94 6.01 6.81
C GLN A 36 -7.74 5.24 7.39
N PRO A 37 -6.89 5.87 8.21
CA PRO A 37 -5.74 5.21 8.83
C PRO A 37 -6.10 3.92 9.58
N LYS A 38 -7.23 3.93 10.29
CA LYS A 38 -7.73 2.76 11.00
C LYS A 38 -8.00 1.58 10.06
N GLN A 39 -8.51 1.84 8.86
CA GLN A 39 -8.76 0.79 7.88
C GLN A 39 -7.47 0.30 7.23
N VAL A 40 -6.50 1.21 6.99
CA VAL A 40 -5.16 0.83 6.54
C VAL A 40 -4.52 -0.16 7.51
N TYR A 41 -4.60 0.12 8.81
CA TYR A 41 -4.10 -0.80 9.84
C TYR A 41 -4.86 -2.12 9.87
N ALA A 42 -6.18 -2.08 9.68
CA ALA A 42 -7.01 -3.29 9.62
C ALA A 42 -6.63 -4.20 8.44
N GLU A 43 -6.43 -3.63 7.24
CA GLU A 43 -6.01 -4.42 6.06
C GLU A 43 -4.61 -5.01 6.24
N LEU A 44 -3.71 -4.26 6.90
CA LEU A 44 -2.36 -4.72 7.21
C LEU A 44 -2.32 -5.68 8.41
N ASN A 45 -3.46 -5.93 9.05
CA ASN A 45 -3.58 -6.73 10.27
C ASN A 45 -2.66 -6.25 11.41
N ILE A 46 -2.55 -4.93 11.57
CA ILE A 46 -1.74 -4.30 12.61
C ILE A 46 -2.60 -3.43 13.53
N SER A 47 -2.12 -3.23 14.76
CA SER A 47 -2.83 -2.42 15.75
C SER A 47 -2.54 -0.93 15.64
N GLY A 48 -1.47 -0.53 14.94
CA GLY A 48 -1.14 0.88 14.80
C GLY A 48 0.16 1.16 14.02
N PRO A 49 0.52 2.44 13.89
CA PRO A 49 1.59 2.88 12.99
C PRO A 49 3.00 2.46 13.41
N LYS A 50 3.22 2.05 14.67
CA LYS A 50 4.52 1.54 15.14
C LYS A 50 4.87 0.17 14.59
N GLU A 51 3.86 -0.60 14.18
CA GLU A 51 4.02 -1.93 13.59
C GLU A 51 4.36 -1.86 12.09
N ILE A 52 4.24 -0.66 11.49
CA ILE A 52 4.59 -0.43 10.09
C ILE A 52 6.11 -0.31 10.01
N ALA A 53 6.76 -1.45 9.80
CA ALA A 53 8.20 -1.52 9.61
C ALA A 53 8.62 -0.87 8.27
N ASP A 54 7.90 -1.19 7.19
CA ASP A 54 8.16 -0.62 5.87
C ASP A 54 6.88 -0.04 5.24
N PRO A 55 6.79 1.30 5.06
CA PRO A 55 5.62 1.94 4.48
C PRO A 55 5.43 1.64 2.99
N ALA A 56 6.49 1.34 2.24
CA ALA A 56 6.38 1.00 0.83
C ALA A 56 5.74 -0.37 0.66
N GLU A 57 6.23 -1.37 1.40
CA GLU A 57 5.68 -2.73 1.41
C GLU A 57 4.22 -2.75 1.89
N ALA A 58 3.92 -1.99 2.96
CA ALA A 58 2.57 -1.83 3.47
C ALA A 58 1.60 -1.31 2.39
N TYR A 59 2.00 -0.29 1.63
CA TYR A 59 1.17 0.22 0.54
C TYR A 59 0.96 -0.80 -0.57
N GLN A 60 2.02 -1.53 -0.95
CA GLN A 60 1.91 -2.58 -1.96
C GLN A 60 0.94 -3.68 -1.56
N ARG A 61 0.93 -4.08 -0.28
CA ARG A 61 -0.03 -5.05 0.25
C ARG A 61 -1.46 -4.56 0.12
N ILE A 62 -1.73 -3.31 0.51
CA ILE A 62 -3.07 -2.72 0.40
C ILE A 62 -3.49 -2.60 -1.06
N ALA A 63 -2.58 -2.14 -1.92
CA ALA A 63 -2.82 -2.04 -3.36
C ALA A 63 -3.09 -3.40 -4.01
N ALA A 64 -2.43 -4.46 -3.56
CA ALA A 64 -2.69 -5.82 -4.06
C ALA A 64 -4.07 -6.37 -3.64
N VAL A 65 -4.62 -5.91 -2.51
CA VAL A 65 -5.95 -6.31 -2.03
C VAL A 65 -7.06 -5.45 -2.63
N ARG A 66 -6.79 -4.18 -2.90
CA ARG A 66 -7.80 -3.15 -3.26
C ARG A 66 -7.78 -2.66 -4.69
N GLY A 67 -6.65 -2.79 -5.39
CA GLY A 67 -6.56 -2.50 -6.82
C GLY A 67 -7.30 -3.55 -7.63
#